data_AF-A0A970S7Y0-F1
#
_entry.id   AF-A0A970S7Y0-F1
#
_cell.length_a   1.000
_cell.length_b   1.000
_cell.length_c   1.000
_cell.angle_alpha   90.00
_cell.angle_beta   90.00
_cell.angle_gamma   90.00
#
_symmetry.space_group_name_H-M   'P 1'
#
loop_
_entity.id
_entity.type
_entity.pdbx_description
1 polymer ?
#
loop_
_entity_poly.entity_id
_entity_poly.type
_entity_poly.pdbx_seq_one_letter_code
_entity_poly.pdbx_strand_id
1 'polypeptide(L)'
;YPNVYFMDQFGSQIRVLRPLSVDKTEVTIYCIAPVGEEPEARARRIRQYEDFFNASGMATPDDLEEFRACQAGYAGIALEWNDMCRGSKHWIQGPDDAANEIGLKPKLSGIKTEDEGLYLAQHQHWLELIKQGIATEKEIAASTEGENA
;
A
#
# COMPACT_ATOMS: atom_id res chain seq x y z
N TYR A 1 3.45 4.89 4.82
CA TYR A 1 4.34 3.83 4.31
C TYR A 1 4.91 3.08 5.52
N PRO A 2 5.03 1.74 5.51
CA PRO A 2 4.80 0.85 4.37
C PRO A 2 3.38 0.27 4.26
N ASN A 3 2.60 0.24 5.34
CA ASN A 3 1.51 -0.72 5.48
C ASN A 3 0.21 -0.16 6.04
N VAL A 4 -0.02 1.15 5.89
CA VAL A 4 -1.25 1.84 6.28
C VAL A 4 -1.85 2.50 5.05
N TYR A 5 -3.12 2.23 4.79
CA TYR A 5 -3.89 2.77 3.68
C TYR A 5 -5.04 3.60 4.23
N PHE A 6 -5.20 4.80 3.70
CA PHE A 6 -6.39 5.62 3.87
C PHE A 6 -7.22 5.49 2.59
N MET A 7 -8.44 4.99 2.70
CA MET A 7 -9.30 4.77 1.55
C MET A 7 -10.63 5.48 1.79
N ASP A 8 -11.05 6.25 0.80
CA ASP A 8 -12.31 7.00 0.81
C ASP A 8 -13.07 6.71 -0.49
N GLN A 9 -13.91 5.67 -0.45
CA GLN A 9 -14.69 5.17 -1.59
C GLN A 9 -16.17 5.03 -1.17
N PHE A 10 -16.76 3.82 -1.22
CA PHE A 10 -18.11 3.55 -0.69
C PHE A 10 -18.21 3.61 0.85
N GLY A 11 -17.07 3.82 1.52
CA GLY A 11 -16.96 4.12 2.93
C GLY A 11 -15.53 4.55 3.26
N SER A 12 -15.37 5.42 4.25
CA SER A 12 -14.06 5.86 4.71
C SER A 12 -13.46 4.80 5.64
N GLN A 13 -12.24 4.35 5.35
CA GLN A 13 -11.56 3.32 6.13
C GLN A 13 -10.06 3.57 6.27
N ILE A 14 -9.51 3.06 7.37
CA ILE A 14 -8.08 2.87 7.56
C ILE A 14 -7.81 1.37 7.49
N ARG A 15 -6.95 0.93 6.59
CA ARG A 15 -6.52 -0.47 6.48
C ARG A 15 -5.06 -0.59 6.89
N VAL A 16 -4.77 -1.50 7.81
CA VAL A 16 -3.43 -1.81 8.30
C VAL A 16 -3.07 -3.23 7.90
N LEU A 17 -1.95 -3.39 7.21
CA LEU A 17 -1.42 -4.69 6.78
C LEU A 17 -0.27 -5.10 7.71
N ARG A 18 -0.51 -6.03 8.61
CA ARG A 18 0.53 -6.54 9.51
C ARG A 18 1.18 -7.79 8.89
N PRO A 19 2.45 -7.73 8.47
CA PRO A 19 3.15 -8.91 8.02
C PRO A 19 3.38 -9.85 9.22
N LEU A 20 3.00 -11.12 9.07
CA LEU A 20 3.28 -12.17 10.06
C LEU A 20 4.39 -13.10 9.59
N SER A 21 4.40 -13.40 8.29
CA SER A 21 5.45 -14.12 7.56
C SER A 21 5.44 -13.65 6.10
N VAL A 22 6.38 -14.15 5.28
CA VAL A 22 6.48 -13.81 3.85
C VAL A 22 5.24 -14.19 3.04
N ASP A 23 4.43 -15.12 3.55
CA ASP A 23 3.24 -15.71 2.92
C ASP A 23 1.96 -15.50 3.75
N LYS A 24 2.01 -14.69 4.82
CA LYS A 24 0.85 -14.46 5.70
C LYS A 24 0.80 -13.02 6.19
N THR A 25 -0.32 -12.38 5.92
CA THR A 25 -0.62 -11.01 6.35
C THR A 25 -1.92 -10.98 7.14
N GLU A 26 -1.91 -10.32 8.30
CA GLU A 26 -3.11 -9.96 9.03
C GLU A 26 -3.59 -8.58 8.55
N VAL A 27 -4.86 -8.48 8.16
CA VAL A 27 -5.46 -7.24 7.68
C VAL A 27 -6.45 -6.74 8.73
N THR A 28 -6.18 -5.56 9.29
CA THR A 28 -7.13 -4.88 10.17
C THR A 28 -7.74 -3.70 9.44
N ILE A 29 -9.07 -3.59 9.47
CA ILE A 29 -9.80 -2.51 8.79
C ILE A 29 -10.63 -1.76 9.84
N TYR A 30 -10.43 -0.46 9.90
CA TYR A 30 -11.19 0.46 10.75
C TYR A 30 -12.15 1.26 9.88
N CYS A 31 -13.45 1.08 10.06
CA CYS A 31 -14.45 1.96 9.47
C CYS A 31 -14.48 3.28 10.25
N ILE A 32 -14.20 4.40 9.58
CA ILE A 32 -14.09 5.72 10.21
C ILE A 32 -15.16 6.67 9.67
N ALA A 33 -15.44 7.74 10.42
CA ALA A 33 -16.34 8.81 10.01
C ALA A 33 -16.08 10.09 10.82
N PRO A 34 -16.55 11.25 10.33
CA PRO A 34 -16.55 12.48 11.10
C PRO A 34 -17.33 12.36 12.40
N VAL A 35 -16.84 13.01 13.45
CA VAL A 35 -17.56 13.13 14.73
C VAL A 35 -18.82 13.98 14.52
N GLY A 36 -19.95 13.53 15.05
CA GLY A 36 -21.23 14.27 14.97
C GLY A 36 -22.12 13.89 13.79
N GLU A 37 -21.79 12.85 13.02
CA GLU A 37 -22.65 12.31 11.97
C GLU A 37 -24.05 11.93 12.49
N GLU A 38 -25.08 12.38 11.77
CA GLU A 38 -26.49 12.10 12.07
C GLU A 38 -26.78 10.59 12.17
N PRO A 39 -27.66 10.15 13.09
CA PRO A 39 -27.90 8.72 13.34
C PRO A 39 -28.29 7.93 12.09
N GLU A 40 -29.12 8.49 11.20
CA GLU A 40 -29.55 7.82 9.97
C GLU A 40 -28.41 7.69 8.95
N ALA A 41 -27.57 8.72 8.82
CA ALA A 41 -26.40 8.69 7.95
C ALA A 41 -25.39 7.65 8.45
N ARG A 42 -25.14 7.62 9.76
CA ARG A 42 -24.30 6.60 10.42
C ARG A 42 -24.77 5.19 10.15
N ALA A 43 -26.06 4.92 10.35
CA ALA A 43 -26.64 3.60 10.12
C ALA A 43 -26.44 3.18 8.65
N ARG A 44 -26.69 4.09 7.69
CA ARG A 44 -26.55 3.83 6.27
C ARG A 44 -25.10 3.53 5.87
N ARG A 45 -24.15 4.32 6.34
CA ARG A 45 -22.72 4.13 6.08
C ARG A 45 -22.19 2.82 6.66
N ILE A 46 -22.57 2.47 7.89
CA ILE A 46 -22.17 1.20 8.49
C ILE A 46 -22.67 0.01 7.64
N ARG A 47 -23.92 0.05 7.19
CA ARG A 47 -24.48 -1.00 6.32
C ARG A 47 -23.76 -1.08 4.97
N GLN A 48 -23.52 0.06 4.32
CA GLN A 48 -22.76 0.09 3.06
C GLN A 48 -21.34 -0.46 3.22
N TYR A 49 -20.68 -0.13 4.33
CA TYR A 49 -19.37 -0.68 4.66
C TYR A 49 -19.42 -2.19 4.90
N GLU A 50 -20.43 -2.67 5.63
CA GLU A 50 -20.64 -4.10 5.87
C GLU A 50 -20.88 -4.88 4.57
N ASP A 51 -21.71 -4.33 3.67
CA ASP A 51 -22.05 -4.98 2.41
C ASP A 51 -20.85 -5.09 1.44
N PHE A 52 -19.91 -4.14 1.50
CA PHE A 52 -18.84 -4.05 0.49
C PHE A 52 -17.44 -4.36 1.02
N PHE A 53 -17.02 -3.73 2.12
CA PHE A 53 -15.61 -3.69 2.55
C PHE A 53 -15.27 -4.50 3.80
N ASN A 54 -16.26 -4.99 4.55
CA ASN A 54 -15.96 -5.85 5.70
C ASN A 54 -15.37 -7.20 5.22
N ALA A 55 -14.89 -8.02 6.16
CA ALA A 55 -14.26 -9.31 5.84
C ALA A 55 -15.17 -10.28 5.04
N SER A 56 -16.49 -10.12 5.14
CA SER A 56 -17.53 -10.86 4.41
C SER A 56 -18.19 -10.05 3.29
N GLY A 57 -17.74 -8.83 3.05
CA GLY A 57 -18.32 -7.90 2.09
C GLY A 57 -18.04 -8.36 0.67
N MET A 58 -18.88 -7.94 -0.27
CA MET A 58 -18.88 -8.48 -1.64
C MET A 58 -17.54 -8.32 -2.38
N ALA A 59 -16.75 -7.28 -2.07
CA ALA A 59 -15.47 -7.06 -2.75
C ALA A 59 -14.32 -7.91 -2.18
N THR A 60 -14.41 -8.30 -0.91
CA THR A 60 -13.31 -8.97 -0.20
C THR A 60 -12.92 -10.33 -0.80
N PRO A 61 -13.87 -11.21 -1.22
CA PRO A 61 -13.52 -12.47 -1.86
C PRO A 61 -12.67 -12.30 -3.13
N ASP A 62 -12.99 -11.32 -3.98
CA ASP A 62 -12.26 -11.06 -5.22
C ASP A 62 -10.81 -10.62 -4.92
N ASP A 63 -10.63 -9.66 -3.99
CA ASP A 63 -9.31 -9.23 -3.53
C ASP A 63 -8.50 -10.40 -2.95
N LEU A 64 -9.13 -11.27 -2.14
CA LEU A 64 -8.45 -12.40 -1.50
C LEU A 64 -8.02 -13.47 -2.51
N GLU A 65 -8.82 -13.74 -3.54
CA GLU A 65 -8.41 -14.66 -4.61
C GLU A 65 -7.29 -14.07 -5.45
N GLU A 66 -7.31 -12.77 -5.78
CA GLU A 66 -6.19 -12.12 -6.47
C GLU A 66 -4.90 -12.23 -5.65
N PHE A 67 -4.94 -11.96 -4.34
CA PHE A 67 -3.76 -12.10 -3.48
C PHE A 67 -3.24 -13.55 -3.43
N ARG A 68 -4.15 -14.53 -3.32
CA ARG A 68 -3.79 -15.94 -3.32
C ARG A 68 -3.18 -16.36 -4.65
N ALA A 69 -3.78 -15.94 -5.76
CA ALA A 69 -3.33 -16.24 -7.11
C ALA A 69 -1.96 -15.62 -7.37
N CYS A 70 -1.74 -14.36 -6.99
CA CYS A 70 -0.44 -13.71 -7.07
C CYS A 70 0.62 -14.47 -6.25
N GLN A 71 0.33 -14.81 -4.99
CA GLN A 71 1.27 -15.55 -4.14
C GLN A 71 1.66 -16.91 -4.75
N ALA A 72 0.67 -17.66 -5.26
CA ALA A 72 0.91 -18.93 -5.93
C ALA A 72 1.70 -18.75 -7.23
N GLY A 73 1.37 -17.72 -8.02
CA GLY A 73 2.08 -17.38 -9.25
C GLY A 73 3.55 -17.03 -9.00
N TYR A 74 3.83 -16.22 -7.97
CA TYR A 74 5.21 -15.85 -7.61
C TYR A 74 6.02 -17.02 -7.07
N ALA A 75 5.39 -17.98 -6.39
CA ALA A 75 6.09 -19.20 -5.97
C ALA A 75 6.56 -20.07 -7.15
N GLY A 76 5.91 -19.95 -8.32
CA GLY A 76 6.21 -20.72 -9.53
C GLY A 76 6.77 -19.90 -10.70
N ILE A 77 7.11 -18.62 -10.48
CA ILE A 77 7.50 -17.71 -11.57
C ILE A 77 8.91 -18.05 -12.08
N ALA A 78 9.05 -18.22 -13.40
CA ALA A 78 10.35 -18.40 -14.06
C ALA A 78 11.01 -17.07 -14.47
N LEU A 79 10.24 -15.99 -14.48
CA LEU A 79 10.71 -14.64 -14.80
C LEU A 79 11.29 -13.97 -13.56
N GLU A 80 12.37 -13.24 -13.76
CA GLU A 80 13.05 -12.48 -12.69
C GLU A 80 12.29 -11.20 -12.32
N TRP A 81 11.48 -10.65 -13.23
CA TRP A 81 10.91 -9.30 -13.12
C TRP A 81 9.39 -9.27 -13.26
N ASN A 82 8.75 -8.41 -12.47
CA ASN A 82 7.37 -7.97 -12.69
C ASN A 82 7.38 -6.69 -13.53
N ASP A 83 6.56 -6.64 -14.58
CA ASP A 83 6.39 -5.43 -15.37
C ASP A 83 5.49 -4.44 -14.63
N MET A 84 5.95 -3.19 -14.52
CA MET A 84 5.24 -2.07 -13.88
C MET A 84 5.41 -0.80 -14.72
N CYS A 85 5.32 -0.94 -16.05
CA CYS A 85 5.57 0.14 -16.99
C CYS A 85 4.31 0.90 -17.43
N ARG A 86 3.12 0.55 -16.92
CA ARG A 86 1.87 1.18 -17.34
C ARG A 86 1.88 2.67 -17.01
N GLY A 87 1.71 3.51 -18.02
CA GLY A 87 1.75 4.96 -17.86
C GLY A 87 3.15 5.58 -17.86
N SER A 88 4.21 4.82 -18.19
CA SER A 88 5.59 5.33 -18.22
C SER A 88 5.81 6.57 -19.09
N LYS A 89 5.03 6.73 -20.16
CA LYS A 89 5.06 7.92 -21.04
C LYS A 89 4.29 9.12 -20.50
N HIS A 90 3.52 8.93 -19.43
CA HIS A 90 2.67 9.93 -18.80
C HIS A 90 3.23 10.44 -17.47
N TRP A 91 4.46 10.04 -17.12
CA TRP A 91 5.07 10.44 -15.86
C TRP A 91 5.48 11.91 -15.87
N ILE A 92 5.11 12.61 -14.80
CA ILE A 92 5.49 13.98 -14.52
C ILE A 92 6.45 13.95 -13.33
N GLN A 93 7.67 14.47 -13.52
CA GLN A 93 8.61 14.61 -12.42
C GLN A 93 8.20 15.82 -11.58
N GLY A 94 7.79 15.58 -10.32
CA GLY A 94 7.23 16.61 -9.44
C GLY A 94 5.70 16.65 -9.41
N PRO A 95 5.11 17.74 -8.88
CA PRO A 95 3.67 17.94 -8.82
C PRO A 95 3.04 18.13 -10.20
N ASP A 96 1.85 17.58 -10.37
CA ASP A 96 0.91 17.95 -11.43
C ASP A 96 -0.01 19.11 -10.96
N ASP A 97 -0.91 19.54 -11.84
CA ASP A 97 -1.82 20.66 -11.55
C ASP A 97 -2.69 20.40 -10.31
N ALA A 98 -3.23 19.18 -10.18
CA ALA A 98 -4.02 18.77 -9.02
C ALA A 98 -3.20 18.79 -7.71
N ALA A 99 -1.95 18.30 -7.73
CA ALA A 99 -1.07 18.41 -6.57
C ALA A 99 -0.78 19.87 -6.20
N ASN A 100 -0.57 20.74 -7.19
CA ASN A 100 -0.32 22.16 -6.96
C ASN A 100 -1.51 22.87 -6.31
N GLU A 101 -2.74 22.56 -6.70
CA GLU A 101 -3.97 23.14 -6.12
C GLU A 101 -4.07 22.93 -4.60
N ILE A 102 -3.61 21.77 -4.12
CA ILE A 102 -3.63 21.43 -2.69
C ILE A 102 -2.27 21.60 -1.99
N GLY A 103 -1.27 22.16 -2.69
CA GLY A 103 0.08 22.37 -2.16
C GLY A 103 0.87 21.09 -1.88
N LEU A 104 0.50 19.97 -2.49
CA LEU A 104 1.23 18.70 -2.39
C LEU A 104 2.49 18.76 -3.26
N LYS A 105 3.60 18.20 -2.77
CA LYS A 105 4.90 18.19 -3.46
C LYS A 105 5.39 16.75 -3.69
N PRO A 106 4.68 15.93 -4.50
CA PRO A 106 5.12 14.58 -4.80
C PRO A 106 6.42 14.62 -5.63
N LYS A 107 7.22 13.55 -5.53
CA LYS A 107 8.39 13.39 -6.41
C LYS A 107 8.00 12.98 -7.83
N LEU A 108 6.84 12.32 -7.98
CA LEU A 108 6.33 11.77 -9.23
C LEU A 108 4.80 11.87 -9.23
N SER A 109 4.24 12.37 -10.33
CA SER A 109 2.82 12.36 -10.65
C SER A 109 2.58 11.63 -11.97
N GLY A 110 1.33 11.25 -12.23
CA GLY A 110 0.89 10.64 -13.50
C GLY A 110 -0.28 11.43 -14.09
N ILE A 111 -0.39 11.46 -15.43
CA ILE A 111 -1.50 12.15 -16.09
C ILE A 111 -2.83 11.42 -15.85
N LYS A 112 -2.78 10.09 -15.70
CA LYS A 112 -3.98 9.26 -15.52
C LYS A 112 -3.99 8.50 -14.21
N THR A 113 -5.18 8.32 -13.65
CA THR A 113 -5.38 7.60 -12.39
C THR A 113 -5.00 6.11 -12.48
N GLU A 114 -5.11 5.52 -13.67
CA GLU A 114 -4.70 4.13 -13.91
C GLU A 114 -3.19 3.93 -14.10
N ASP A 115 -2.38 5.00 -14.19
CA ASP A 115 -0.94 4.89 -14.38
C ASP A 115 -0.26 4.32 -13.11
N GLU A 116 0.75 3.46 -13.30
CA GLU A 116 1.39 2.71 -12.20
C GLU A 116 2.60 3.43 -11.58
N GLY A 117 2.85 4.68 -11.98
CA GLY A 117 4.02 5.45 -11.53
C GLY A 117 4.13 5.55 -10.00
N LEU A 118 3.00 5.64 -9.30
CA LEU A 118 2.98 5.68 -7.83
C LEU A 118 3.64 4.45 -7.20
N TYR A 119 3.47 3.27 -7.80
CA TYR A 119 4.02 2.03 -7.26
C TYR A 119 5.53 1.97 -7.49
N LEU A 120 6.02 2.48 -8.62
CA LEU A 120 7.46 2.61 -8.85
C LEU A 120 8.11 3.50 -7.78
N ALA A 121 7.50 4.64 -7.46
CA ALA A 121 7.99 5.53 -6.40
C ALA A 121 8.02 4.83 -5.02
N GLN A 122 7.00 4.02 -4.71
CA GLN A 122 6.96 3.22 -3.48
C GLN A 122 8.07 2.15 -3.45
N HIS A 123 8.31 1.43 -4.55
CA HIS A 123 9.37 0.41 -4.64
C HIS A 123 10.78 1.01 -4.62
N GLN A 124 10.97 2.20 -5.19
CA GLN A 124 12.24 2.93 -5.08
C GLN A 124 12.53 3.30 -3.62
N HIS A 125 11.54 3.82 -2.90
CA HIS A 125 11.70 4.13 -1.48
C HIS A 125 11.93 2.88 -0.64
N TRP A 126 11.22 1.78 -0.94
CA TRP A 126 11.47 0.48 -0.32
C TRP A 126 12.93 0.04 -0.50
N LEU A 127 13.46 0.10 -1.73
CA LEU A 127 14.83 -0.28 -2.04
C LEU A 127 15.86 0.57 -1.28
N GLU A 128 15.61 1.88 -1.16
CA GLU A 128 16.45 2.78 -0.35
C GLU A 128 16.49 2.31 1.11
N LEU A 129 15.33 2.04 1.71
CA LEU A 129 15.22 1.60 3.11
C LEU A 129 15.87 0.24 3.34
N ILE A 130 15.70 -0.72 2.43
CA ILE A 130 16.32 -2.05 2.54
C ILE A 130 17.85 -1.94 2.46
N LYS A 131 18.38 -1.13 1.52
CA LYS A 131 19.83 -0.89 1.42
C LYS A 131 20.39 -0.28 2.71
N GLN A 132 19.68 0.69 3.29
CA GLN A 132 20.05 1.29 4.57
C GLN A 132 20.01 0.25 5.69
N GLY A 133 18.96 -0.57 5.78
CA GLY A 133 18.85 -1.64 6.77
C GLY A 133 20.02 -2.63 6.71
N ILE A 134 20.36 -3.10 5.51
CA ILE A 134 21.50 -4.01 5.30
C ILE A 134 22.83 -3.38 5.73
N ALA A 135 23.04 -2.09 5.44
CA ALA A 135 24.25 -1.40 5.86
C ALA A 135 24.35 -1.32 7.39
N THR A 136 23.26 -0.92 8.05
CA THR A 136 23.17 -0.87 9.51
C THR A 136 23.41 -2.24 10.16
N GLU A 137 22.82 -3.31 9.63
CA GLU A 137 23.03 -4.67 10.15
C GLU A 137 24.49 -5.11 10.05
N LYS A 138 25.17 -4.77 8.94
CA LYS A 138 26.60 -5.05 8.77
C LYS A 138 27.47 -4.29 9.76
N GLU A 139 27.16 -3.02 10.01
CA GLU A 139 27.87 -2.20 11.00
C GLU A 139 27.71 -2.78 12.41
N ILE A 140 26.49 -3.19 12.79
CA ILE A 140 26.21 -3.85 14.06
C ILE A 140 27.01 -5.14 14.19
N ALA A 141 26.98 -6.01 13.16
CA ALA A 141 27.74 -7.25 13.17
C ALA A 141 29.25 -7.01 13.34
N ALA A 142 29.82 -6.07 12.59
CA ALA A 142 31.24 -5.73 12.67
C ALA A 142 31.65 -5.17 14.04
N SER A 143 30.79 -4.35 14.67
CA SER A 143 31.04 -3.84 16.03
C SER A 143 31.00 -4.93 17.10
N THR A 144 30.13 -5.93 16.93
CA THR A 144 29.96 -7.04 17.88
C THR A 144 31.11 -8.06 17.78
N GLU A 145 31.70 -8.23 16.60
CA GLU A 145 32.92 -9.04 16.41
C GLU A 145 34.16 -8.37 17.01
N GLY A 146 34.23 -7.02 16.96
CA GLY A 146 35.34 -6.25 17.53
C GLY A 146 35.34 -6.14 19.06
N GLU A 147 34.18 -6.26 19.72
CA GLU A 147 34.08 -6.28 21.20
C GLU A 147 34.40 -7.67 21.80
N ASN A 148 34.32 -8.73 21.00
CA ASN A 148 34.60 -10.11 21.43
C ASN A 148 36.01 -10.60 21.06
N ALA A 149 36.86 -9.73 20.49
CA ALA A 149 38.25 -9.99 20.09
C ALA A 149 39.24 -9.25 21.01
#